data_AF-A0A1J1LGD4-F1
#
_entry.id   AF-A0A1J1LGD4-F1
#
_cell.length_a   1.000
_cell.length_b   1.000
_cell.length_c   1.000
_cell.angle_alpha   90.00
_cell.angle_beta   90.00
_cell.angle_gamma   90.00
#
_symmetry.space_group_name_H-M   'P 1'
#
loop_
_entity.id
_entity.type
_entity.pdbx_description
1 polymer ?
#
loop_
_entity_poly.entity_id
_entity_poly.type
_entity_poly.pdbx_seq_one_letter_code
_entity_poly.pdbx_strand_id
1 'polypeptide(L)'
;MMNPLETGHQPSARKKSQPLKPQAKPGKPQAPSGLQRRQIRRSQQAVLASGKKSSPNALKPLVKRGGQPLWILWKKWIADGVAFTLLLGGSTLIGGCAWFSYQLIVNPDVGIWLNQFLPAWTQIPLQRRDSIQTLEEISQTLKKEGLIAGKSFALPQLNSPNSVAKNQAALLPLPSAFVASKTWVQESPDLLIPVLKTRKSSVTHPCEGVCQEIVQLRLYQAVQMPYQRPGTTSYYRLTQQLDTQGPAESFVIASLIGTESNQQGSNKPLPLTRLTPFKGKIPQMGLWFNLNSERVMGDKIVPYGQIIHYNPNHHHLSMMLEWKSAAGQQPIWQEVTGGKDPELLIEQTIGLEPQFSIYQVQPFKFIPNPIQLTAISLDEVFLDNYNYRQALRLARSGLWSPALDLIKPLKKNIVSGNQSSLKWSSAVQGQLDLIEFHAKITKAQAIAAWASPSQQVLASLIDGRWSEALEVLKNSPGNQQEIANLLRSNGGRIKNRLNAALLEQPDQLDLKTWGALMIAAEEGRNEAITWLDEQPETNQKDRQEILELLLKSIE
;
A
#
# COMPACT_ATOMS: atom_id res chain seq x y z
N MET A 1 40.31 31.63 51.04
CA MET A 1 41.68 31.44 50.50
C MET A 1 41.53 31.19 49.00
N MET A 2 41.47 32.26 48.21
CA MET A 2 42.58 32.88 47.47
C MET A 2 43.13 32.00 46.32
N ASN A 3 42.53 32.19 45.13
CA ASN A 3 43.14 32.76 43.90
C ASN A 3 44.29 32.00 43.16
N PRO A 4 44.68 32.39 41.92
CA PRO A 4 44.23 31.76 40.65
C PRO A 4 45.43 31.44 39.72
N LEU A 5 45.18 31.06 38.45
CA LEU A 5 46.13 31.28 37.35
C LEU A 5 45.40 31.41 35.99
N GLU A 6 45.48 32.63 35.43
CA GLU A 6 45.24 32.96 34.03
C GLU A 6 46.43 32.55 33.14
N THR A 7 46.15 32.32 31.86
CA THR A 7 46.89 32.73 30.63
C THR A 7 46.36 31.84 29.50
N GLY A 8 45.57 32.30 28.53
CA GLY A 8 45.89 33.36 27.57
C GLY A 8 46.75 32.79 26.44
N HIS A 9 46.18 32.52 25.25
CA HIS A 9 46.83 32.78 23.94
C HIS A 9 45.86 32.62 22.74
N GLN A 10 46.15 33.44 21.74
CA GLN A 10 45.38 33.93 20.58
C GLN A 10 44.96 32.94 19.48
N PRO A 11 44.07 33.38 18.55
CA PRO A 11 43.57 32.61 17.41
C PRO A 11 44.52 32.67 16.20
N SER A 12 44.62 31.57 15.45
CA SER A 12 45.45 31.49 14.23
C SER A 12 44.63 31.57 12.94
N ALA A 13 44.89 32.66 12.20
CA ALA A 13 44.95 32.87 10.75
C ALA A 13 44.03 32.10 9.77
N ARG A 14 42.98 32.83 9.38
CA ARG A 14 42.51 33.08 8.00
C ARG A 14 43.52 32.74 6.88
N LYS A 15 43.20 31.77 6.02
CA LYS A 15 43.74 31.68 4.64
C LYS A 15 42.61 31.93 3.63
N LYS A 16 42.71 33.06 2.92
CA LYS A 16 41.95 33.41 1.71
C LYS A 16 42.87 33.30 0.50
N SER A 17 42.49 32.48 -0.48
CA SER A 17 42.83 32.53 -1.92
C SER A 17 42.53 31.14 -2.51
N GLN A 18 41.82 30.92 -3.61
CA GLN A 18 41.38 31.76 -4.72
C GLN A 18 40.38 30.93 -5.58
N PRO A 19 39.70 31.53 -6.58
CA PRO A 19 38.46 31.03 -7.17
C PRO A 19 38.68 30.08 -8.36
N LEU A 20 37.86 29.03 -8.47
CA LEU A 20 37.68 28.29 -9.72
C LEU A 20 36.58 28.94 -10.56
N LYS A 21 36.97 29.48 -11.72
CA LYS A 21 36.09 29.81 -12.86
C LYS A 21 36.02 28.60 -13.82
N PRO A 22 35.00 28.57 -14.71
CA PRO A 22 34.37 27.34 -15.20
C PRO A 22 34.99 26.83 -16.51
N GLN A 23 35.00 25.51 -16.68
CA GLN A 23 35.29 24.86 -17.95
C GLN A 23 34.04 24.25 -18.57
N ALA A 24 34.05 24.29 -19.90
CA ALA A 24 32.91 24.29 -20.78
C ALA A 24 32.49 22.90 -21.27
N LYS A 25 31.24 22.84 -21.78
CA LYS A 25 30.69 21.78 -22.63
C LYS A 25 31.56 21.54 -23.87
N PRO A 26 31.58 20.29 -24.37
CA PRO A 26 31.03 20.02 -25.70
C PRO A 26 30.23 18.70 -25.67
N GLY A 27 29.27 18.37 -26.52
CA GLY A 27 28.72 18.89 -27.75
C GLY A 27 27.71 17.83 -28.23
N LYS A 28 26.53 18.25 -28.71
CA LYS A 28 25.63 17.40 -29.50
C LYS A 28 26.29 17.05 -30.83
N PRO A 29 25.90 15.94 -31.46
CA PRO A 29 25.56 16.01 -32.88
C PRO A 29 24.09 15.67 -33.15
N GLN A 30 23.50 16.47 -34.03
CA GLN A 30 22.23 16.21 -34.71
C GLN A 30 22.39 15.12 -35.77
N ALA A 31 21.24 14.57 -36.17
CA ALA A 31 21.00 13.53 -37.18
C ALA A 31 21.64 13.77 -38.56
N PRO A 32 21.48 12.78 -39.45
CA PRO A 32 20.88 13.11 -40.73
C PRO A 32 19.70 12.20 -41.09
N SER A 33 18.63 12.87 -41.52
CA SER A 33 17.60 12.35 -42.40
C SER A 33 18.20 11.87 -43.73
N GLY A 34 17.85 10.65 -44.15
CA GLY A 34 18.09 10.13 -45.50
C GLY A 34 16.85 9.42 -46.02
N LEU A 35 16.08 10.14 -46.83
CA LEU A 35 14.95 9.67 -47.62
C LEU A 35 15.45 9.12 -48.97
N GLN A 36 14.62 8.26 -49.58
CA GLN A 36 14.62 7.77 -50.97
C GLN A 36 15.60 6.61 -51.28
N ARG A 37 15.24 5.58 -52.05
CA ARG A 37 14.17 5.43 -53.05
C ARG A 37 14.05 3.95 -53.46
N ARG A 38 12.80 3.54 -53.78
CA ARG A 38 12.39 2.69 -54.94
C ARG A 38 12.96 1.26 -55.03
N GLN A 39 12.25 0.22 -55.45
CA GLN A 39 10.94 -0.02 -56.07
C GLN A 39 10.90 -1.57 -56.19
N ILE A 40 9.80 -2.32 -56.32
CA ILE A 40 8.93 -2.41 -57.50
C ILE A 40 7.93 -3.54 -57.23
N ARG A 41 6.65 -3.25 -57.52
CA ARG A 41 5.61 -4.11 -58.11
C ARG A 41 5.13 -5.36 -57.35
N ARG A 42 3.85 -5.75 -57.40
CA ARG A 42 2.62 -5.30 -58.10
C ARG A 42 1.49 -6.08 -57.37
N SER A 43 0.43 -5.43 -56.87
CA SER A 43 -0.90 -5.25 -57.53
C SER A 43 -1.56 -6.57 -57.97
N GLN A 44 -2.80 -6.92 -57.62
CA GLN A 44 -4.04 -6.21 -57.96
C GLN A 44 -5.19 -6.72 -57.04
N GLN A 45 -5.91 -5.81 -56.38
CA GLN A 45 -7.24 -5.30 -56.72
C GLN A 45 -8.42 -6.22 -56.39
N ALA A 46 -9.20 -5.72 -55.43
CA ALA A 46 -10.59 -6.03 -55.17
C ALA A 46 -11.50 -5.64 -56.35
N VAL A 47 -12.77 -6.07 -56.30
CA VAL A 47 -13.98 -5.21 -56.32
C VAL A 47 -15.24 -5.98 -56.83
N LEU A 48 -16.31 -5.98 -55.99
CA LEU A 48 -17.78 -5.96 -56.25
C LEU A 48 -18.41 -7.03 -57.20
N ALA A 49 -19.69 -7.40 -57.18
CA ALA A 49 -20.87 -7.22 -56.33
C ALA A 49 -22.00 -8.17 -56.84
N SER A 50 -22.96 -8.48 -55.96
CA SER A 50 -24.41 -8.75 -56.16
C SER A 50 -24.95 -9.57 -57.36
N GLY A 51 -25.93 -10.45 -57.09
CA GLY A 51 -27.03 -10.68 -58.06
C GLY A 51 -27.80 -12.01 -58.01
N LYS A 52 -28.97 -11.98 -57.36
CA LYS A 52 -30.25 -12.71 -57.55
C LYS A 52 -30.41 -13.85 -58.59
N LYS A 53 -31.08 -14.92 -58.10
CA LYS A 53 -32.26 -15.69 -58.61
C LYS A 53 -32.37 -16.02 -60.12
N SER A 54 -32.49 -17.33 -60.43
CA SER A 54 -33.70 -17.96 -61.03
C SER A 54 -33.48 -19.44 -61.41
N SER A 55 -34.49 -20.26 -61.16
CA SER A 55 -34.80 -21.55 -61.85
C SER A 55 -35.69 -21.22 -63.08
N PRO A 56 -35.93 -22.07 -64.11
CA PRO A 56 -36.40 -23.47 -63.96
C PRO A 56 -36.12 -24.48 -65.14
N ASN A 57 -36.63 -25.71 -64.94
CA ASN A 57 -37.06 -26.74 -65.92
C ASN A 57 -35.99 -27.45 -66.77
N ALA A 58 -36.09 -28.73 -67.13
CA ALA A 58 -36.92 -29.88 -66.78
C ALA A 58 -36.31 -31.09 -67.55
N LEU A 59 -36.48 -32.32 -67.02
CA LEU A 59 -36.85 -33.56 -67.74
C LEU A 59 -36.44 -34.79 -66.90
N LYS A 60 -37.44 -35.58 -66.49
CA LYS A 60 -37.30 -36.99 -66.07
C LYS A 60 -37.43 -37.87 -67.33
N PRO A 61 -36.99 -39.15 -67.37
CA PRO A 61 -37.74 -40.24 -66.71
C PRO A 61 -36.92 -41.40 -66.10
N LEU A 62 -37.67 -42.19 -65.32
CA LEU A 62 -37.40 -43.44 -64.60
C LEU A 62 -36.47 -44.47 -65.27
N VAL A 63 -35.64 -45.18 -64.47
CA VAL A 63 -35.52 -46.65 -64.49
C VAL A 63 -35.33 -47.23 -63.07
N LYS A 64 -35.92 -48.40 -62.87
CA LYS A 64 -36.12 -49.24 -61.68
C LYS A 64 -34.87 -50.01 -61.20
N ARG A 65 -34.84 -50.21 -59.86
CA ARG A 65 -34.43 -51.40 -59.06
C ARG A 65 -33.13 -52.15 -59.36
N GLY A 66 -32.28 -52.23 -58.32
CA GLY A 66 -31.38 -53.34 -58.05
C GLY A 66 -30.84 -53.26 -56.63
N GLY A 67 -31.50 -53.94 -55.69
CA GLY A 67 -31.09 -53.97 -54.27
C GLY A 67 -29.80 -54.79 -54.08
N GLN A 68 -28.83 -54.21 -53.38
CA GLN A 68 -27.65 -54.93 -52.90
C GLN A 68 -27.76 -55.21 -51.39
N PRO A 69 -27.28 -56.37 -50.92
CA PRO A 69 -27.63 -56.91 -49.61
C PRO A 69 -26.90 -56.21 -48.46
N LEU A 70 -27.66 -55.95 -47.38
CA LEU A 70 -27.30 -55.30 -46.12
C LEU A 70 -26.11 -55.91 -45.36
N TRP A 71 -25.60 -57.08 -45.76
CA TRP A 71 -24.52 -57.77 -45.07
C TRP A 71 -23.12 -57.19 -45.34
N ILE A 72 -22.91 -56.51 -46.48
CA ILE A 72 -21.60 -55.95 -46.85
C ILE A 72 -21.33 -54.61 -46.14
N LEU A 73 -22.38 -53.91 -45.66
CA LEU A 73 -22.26 -52.63 -44.94
C LEU A 73 -21.85 -52.79 -43.47
N TRP A 74 -22.17 -53.93 -42.83
CA TRP A 74 -21.81 -54.18 -41.42
C TRP A 74 -20.33 -54.54 -41.22
N LYS A 75 -19.67 -55.14 -42.21
CA LYS A 75 -18.23 -55.45 -42.14
C LYS A 75 -17.34 -54.20 -42.23
N LYS A 76 -17.77 -53.15 -42.95
CA LYS A 76 -17.05 -51.86 -42.96
C LYS A 76 -17.23 -51.06 -41.67
N TRP A 77 -18.43 -51.06 -41.09
CA TRP A 77 -18.70 -50.34 -39.84
C TRP A 77 -17.95 -50.90 -38.62
N ILE A 78 -17.72 -52.21 -38.54
CA ILE A 78 -16.91 -52.79 -37.45
C ILE A 78 -15.41 -52.50 -37.64
N ALA A 79 -14.91 -52.53 -38.88
CA ALA A 79 -13.51 -52.20 -39.15
C ALA A 79 -13.20 -50.70 -38.90
N ASP A 80 -14.10 -49.80 -39.31
CA ASP A 80 -13.96 -48.36 -39.05
C ASP A 80 -14.22 -48.00 -37.57
N GLY A 81 -15.07 -48.76 -36.87
CA GLY A 81 -15.31 -48.62 -35.42
C GLY A 81 -14.10 -49.04 -34.55
N VAL A 82 -13.34 -50.05 -34.98
CA VAL A 82 -12.08 -50.44 -34.33
C VAL A 82 -10.98 -49.41 -34.59
N ALA A 83 -10.93 -48.82 -35.79
CA ALA A 83 -9.99 -47.73 -36.10
C ALA A 83 -10.33 -46.44 -35.33
N PHE A 84 -11.61 -46.10 -35.15
CA PHE A 84 -12.04 -44.95 -34.35
C PHE A 84 -11.77 -45.14 -32.85
N THR A 85 -11.94 -46.35 -32.31
CA THR A 85 -11.61 -46.64 -30.90
C THR A 85 -10.09 -46.70 -30.66
N LEU A 86 -9.29 -47.12 -31.63
CA LEU A 86 -7.82 -47.01 -31.57
C LEU A 86 -7.33 -45.55 -31.67
N LEU A 87 -7.95 -44.71 -32.51
CA LEU A 87 -7.61 -43.29 -32.64
C LEU A 87 -8.09 -42.44 -31.45
N LEU A 88 -9.28 -42.71 -30.91
CA LEU A 88 -9.79 -42.08 -29.67
C LEU A 88 -9.05 -42.60 -28.42
N GLY A 89 -8.65 -43.87 -28.41
CA GLY A 89 -7.81 -44.45 -27.36
C GLY A 89 -6.41 -43.82 -27.33
N GLY A 90 -5.80 -43.58 -28.50
CA GLY A 90 -4.50 -42.91 -28.60
C GLY A 90 -4.53 -41.44 -28.19
N SER A 91 -5.58 -40.70 -28.58
CA SER A 91 -5.71 -39.27 -28.25
C SER A 91 -6.09 -39.01 -26.79
N THR A 92 -6.84 -39.92 -26.14
CA THR A 92 -7.04 -39.87 -24.68
C THR A 92 -5.78 -40.22 -23.89
N LEU A 93 -4.94 -41.12 -24.41
CA LEU A 93 -3.64 -41.43 -23.82
C LEU A 93 -2.68 -40.22 -23.92
N ILE A 94 -2.60 -39.56 -25.07
CA ILE A 94 -1.75 -38.38 -25.27
C ILE A 94 -2.27 -37.19 -24.43
N GLY A 95 -3.59 -36.95 -24.42
CA GLY A 95 -4.19 -35.90 -23.58
C GLY A 95 -4.01 -36.18 -22.09
N GLY A 96 -4.14 -37.45 -21.67
CA GLY A 96 -3.88 -37.90 -20.31
C GLY A 96 -2.41 -37.73 -19.92
N CYS A 97 -1.47 -38.12 -20.78
CA CYS A 97 -0.04 -37.93 -20.56
C CYS A 97 0.36 -36.45 -20.53
N ALA A 98 -0.24 -35.60 -21.36
CA ALA A 98 0.01 -34.16 -21.37
C ALA A 98 -0.55 -33.49 -20.09
N TRP A 99 -1.76 -33.85 -19.67
CA TRP A 99 -2.34 -33.43 -18.39
C TRP A 99 -1.50 -33.92 -17.21
N PHE A 100 -1.04 -35.17 -17.25
CA PHE A 100 -0.20 -35.77 -16.22
C PHE A 100 1.19 -35.13 -16.16
N SER A 101 1.78 -34.80 -17.32
CA SER A 101 3.05 -34.06 -17.40
C SER A 101 2.90 -32.63 -16.88
N TYR A 102 1.78 -31.97 -17.20
CA TYR A 102 1.45 -30.65 -16.64
C TYR A 102 1.30 -30.72 -15.10
N GLN A 103 0.60 -31.73 -14.58
CA GLN A 103 0.47 -31.97 -13.13
C GLN A 103 1.84 -32.22 -12.46
N LEU A 104 2.75 -32.98 -13.09
CA LEU A 104 4.10 -33.22 -12.57
C LEU A 104 4.99 -31.97 -12.57
N ILE A 105 4.82 -31.07 -13.54
CA ILE A 105 5.57 -29.80 -13.61
C ILE A 105 5.03 -28.79 -12.59
N VAL A 106 3.71 -28.71 -12.43
CA VAL A 106 3.05 -27.75 -11.53
C VAL A 106 3.07 -28.21 -10.06
N ASN A 107 3.13 -29.54 -9.82
CA ASN A 107 3.10 -30.12 -8.49
C ASN A 107 4.05 -31.35 -8.42
N PRO A 108 5.33 -31.18 -8.03
CA PRO A 108 6.28 -32.29 -7.98
C PRO A 108 5.92 -33.38 -6.93
N ASP A 109 4.93 -33.11 -6.06
CA ASP A 109 4.40 -34.04 -5.07
C ASP A 109 3.51 -35.15 -5.63
N VAL A 110 3.20 -35.13 -6.94
CA VAL A 110 2.50 -36.25 -7.61
C VAL A 110 3.24 -37.58 -7.41
N GLY A 111 4.56 -37.56 -7.18
CA GLY A 111 5.36 -38.74 -6.82
C GLY A 111 4.91 -39.46 -5.53
N ILE A 112 4.29 -38.75 -4.58
CA ILE A 112 3.85 -39.31 -3.29
C ILE A 112 2.60 -40.21 -3.48
N TRP A 113 1.66 -39.78 -4.33
CA TRP A 113 0.49 -40.58 -4.70
C TRP A 113 0.85 -41.68 -5.71
N LEU A 114 1.76 -41.41 -6.66
CA LEU A 114 2.19 -42.38 -7.68
C LEU A 114 2.91 -43.59 -7.06
N ASN A 115 3.66 -43.40 -5.98
CA ASN A 115 4.30 -44.49 -5.23
C ASN A 115 3.29 -45.49 -4.59
N GLN A 116 1.99 -45.16 -4.52
CA GLN A 116 0.95 -46.09 -4.05
C GLN A 116 0.56 -47.14 -5.10
N PHE A 117 0.76 -46.85 -6.39
CA PHE A 117 0.38 -47.73 -7.50
C PHE A 117 1.59 -48.40 -8.16
N LEU A 118 2.79 -48.05 -7.73
CA LEU A 118 4.04 -48.61 -8.20
C LEU A 118 4.49 -49.76 -7.28
N PRO A 119 4.80 -50.96 -7.81
CA PRO A 119 5.38 -52.03 -7.01
C PRO A 119 6.73 -51.60 -6.42
N ALA A 120 7.14 -52.23 -5.31
CA ALA A 120 8.28 -51.78 -4.49
C ALA A 120 9.61 -51.57 -5.27
N TRP A 121 9.78 -52.22 -6.42
CA TRP A 121 10.95 -52.13 -7.27
C TRP A 121 10.94 -50.94 -8.26
N THR A 122 9.82 -50.22 -8.42
CA THR A 122 9.71 -49.03 -9.29
C THR A 122 9.41 -47.74 -8.55
N GLN A 123 9.42 -47.75 -7.21
CA GLN A 123 9.17 -46.55 -6.42
C GLN A 123 10.18 -45.47 -6.78
N ILE A 124 9.66 -44.30 -7.17
CA ILE A 124 10.50 -43.17 -7.54
C ILE A 124 11.14 -42.67 -6.23
N PRO A 125 12.47 -42.60 -6.13
CA PRO A 125 13.13 -42.05 -4.97
C PRO A 125 12.73 -40.58 -4.87
N LEU A 126 11.84 -40.25 -3.92
CA LEU A 126 11.50 -38.88 -3.59
C LEU A 126 12.82 -38.15 -3.29
N GLN A 127 13.08 -37.07 -4.03
CA GLN A 127 14.27 -36.25 -3.82
C GLN A 127 14.34 -35.84 -2.33
N ARG A 128 15.39 -36.34 -1.65
CA ARG A 128 15.85 -36.07 -0.27
C ARG A 128 14.76 -36.00 0.81
N ARG A 129 14.82 -36.97 1.73
CA ARG A 129 14.27 -36.87 3.09
C ARG A 129 14.66 -35.56 3.81
N ASP A 130 15.75 -34.90 3.41
CA ASP A 130 16.19 -33.61 3.97
C ASP A 130 15.21 -32.44 3.73
N SER A 131 14.26 -32.58 2.79
CA SER A 131 13.29 -31.52 2.44
C SER A 131 12.02 -31.51 3.29
N ILE A 132 11.74 -32.60 4.01
CA ILE A 132 10.55 -32.77 4.85
C ILE A 132 11.02 -32.91 6.29
N GLN A 133 10.60 -31.98 7.15
CA GLN A 133 11.09 -31.87 8.51
C GLN A 133 9.92 -31.77 9.50
N THR A 134 10.11 -32.32 10.70
CA THR A 134 9.22 -32.05 11.83
C THR A 134 9.50 -30.66 12.42
N LEU A 135 8.57 -30.12 13.21
CA LEU A 135 8.78 -28.82 13.87
C LEU A 135 10.03 -28.81 14.78
N GLU A 136 10.33 -29.94 15.40
CA GLU A 136 11.52 -30.11 16.23
C GLU A 136 12.81 -30.13 15.38
N GLU A 137 12.80 -30.84 14.26
CA GLU A 137 13.94 -30.83 13.32
C GLU A 137 14.19 -29.45 12.71
N ILE A 138 13.12 -28.69 12.42
CA ILE A 138 13.22 -27.29 11.97
C ILE A 138 13.91 -26.44 13.04
N SER A 139 13.46 -26.55 14.29
CA SER A 139 14.05 -25.82 15.44
C SER A 139 15.53 -26.18 15.64
N GLN A 140 15.88 -27.47 15.56
CA GLN A 140 17.26 -27.93 15.69
C GLN A 140 18.15 -27.47 14.54
N THR A 141 17.63 -27.47 13.31
CA THR A 141 18.35 -26.97 12.12
C THR A 141 18.65 -25.48 12.28
N LEU A 142 17.66 -24.68 12.67
CA LEU A 142 17.84 -23.25 12.97
C LEU A 142 18.87 -23.04 14.08
N LYS A 143 18.83 -23.83 15.15
CA LYS A 143 19.79 -23.75 16.25
C LYS A 143 21.23 -24.04 15.81
N LYS A 144 21.44 -25.01 14.90
CA LYS A 144 22.75 -25.30 14.29
C LYS A 144 23.26 -24.13 13.44
N GLU A 145 22.36 -23.35 12.82
CA GLU A 145 22.67 -22.12 12.09
C GLU A 145 22.91 -20.91 13.01
N GLY A 146 22.80 -21.07 14.34
CA GLY A 146 22.89 -19.96 15.29
C GLY A 146 21.64 -19.07 15.31
N LEU A 147 20.53 -19.57 14.79
CA LEU A 147 19.22 -18.92 14.73
C LEU A 147 18.25 -19.58 15.72
N ILE A 148 17.17 -18.89 16.03
CA ILE A 148 16.16 -19.34 16.99
C ILE A 148 14.79 -19.33 16.32
N ALA A 149 14.04 -20.42 16.42
CA ALA A 149 12.66 -20.47 15.95
C ALA A 149 11.76 -19.65 16.91
N GLY A 150 11.07 -18.64 16.38
CA GLY A 150 10.07 -17.90 17.12
C GLY A 150 8.71 -18.61 17.14
N LYS A 151 7.71 -17.97 17.74
CA LYS A 151 6.35 -18.51 17.82
C LYS A 151 5.75 -18.68 16.42
N SER A 152 5.40 -19.92 16.05
CA SER A 152 4.78 -20.25 14.78
C SER A 152 3.32 -19.77 14.69
N PHE A 153 2.90 -19.33 13.51
CA PHE A 153 1.52 -18.98 13.18
C PHE A 153 0.93 -19.99 12.21
N ALA A 154 -0.20 -20.59 12.57
CA ALA A 154 -0.95 -21.45 11.67
C ALA A 154 -1.64 -20.62 10.59
N LEU A 155 -1.48 -21.03 9.33
CA LEU A 155 -2.09 -20.40 8.17
C LEU A 155 -3.21 -21.30 7.65
N PRO A 156 -4.42 -20.76 7.38
CA PRO A 156 -5.50 -21.51 6.76
C PRO A 156 -5.08 -22.05 5.39
N GLN A 157 -5.36 -23.33 5.13
CA GLN A 157 -5.22 -23.94 3.81
C GLN A 157 -6.45 -23.63 2.96
N LEU A 158 -6.24 -23.26 1.70
CA LEU A 158 -7.33 -22.92 0.78
C LEU A 158 -8.04 -24.14 0.16
N ASN A 159 -7.57 -25.34 0.47
CA ASN A 159 -8.11 -26.60 -0.06
C ASN A 159 -8.83 -27.38 1.04
N SER A 160 -9.99 -26.90 1.50
CA SER A 160 -10.99 -27.82 2.06
C SER A 160 -12.24 -27.77 1.18
N PRO A 161 -12.50 -28.79 0.34
CA PRO A 161 -13.70 -28.88 -0.50
C PRO A 161 -15.03 -28.88 0.28
N ASN A 162 -14.99 -28.83 1.61
CA ASN A 162 -16.14 -29.02 2.49
C ASN A 162 -16.92 -27.74 2.83
N SER A 163 -16.54 -26.56 2.35
CA SER A 163 -17.35 -25.34 2.59
C SER A 163 -18.49 -25.14 1.58
N VAL A 164 -18.48 -25.83 0.43
CA VAL A 164 -19.54 -25.73 -0.60
C VAL A 164 -20.58 -26.86 -0.48
N ALA A 165 -20.27 -27.94 0.23
CA ALA A 165 -21.12 -29.13 0.34
C ALA A 165 -22.19 -29.07 1.48
N LYS A 166 -22.36 -27.94 2.17
CA LYS A 166 -23.39 -27.82 3.24
C LYS A 166 -24.78 -27.41 2.75
N ASN A 167 -24.95 -27.02 1.49
CA ASN A 167 -26.25 -26.52 0.99
C ASN A 167 -26.93 -27.39 -0.09
N GLN A 168 -26.48 -28.63 -0.33
CA GLN A 168 -27.11 -29.51 -1.34
C GLN A 168 -27.31 -30.97 -0.85
N ALA A 169 -27.32 -31.21 0.46
CA ALA A 169 -27.59 -32.52 1.04
C ALA A 169 -29.05 -32.68 1.53
N ALA A 170 -29.99 -31.99 0.90
CA ALA A 170 -31.41 -32.28 1.01
C ALA A 170 -31.92 -32.53 -0.41
N LEU A 171 -32.59 -33.65 -0.64
CA LEU A 171 -33.19 -34.14 -1.90
C LEU A 171 -32.39 -35.19 -2.69
N LEU A 172 -32.02 -36.33 -2.08
CA LEU A 172 -32.02 -37.64 -2.77
C LEU A 172 -32.16 -38.78 -1.73
N PRO A 173 -33.12 -39.72 -1.87
CA PRO A 173 -33.24 -40.89 -1.00
C PRO A 173 -32.83 -42.16 -1.74
N LEU A 174 -31.55 -42.55 -1.68
CA LEU A 174 -31.13 -43.93 -1.99
C LEU A 174 -29.91 -44.32 -1.15
N PRO A 175 -29.89 -45.51 -0.50
CA PRO A 175 -28.74 -45.99 0.24
C PRO A 175 -27.76 -46.66 -0.73
N SER A 176 -26.77 -45.91 -1.21
CA SER A 176 -25.62 -46.49 -1.90
C SER A 176 -24.64 -47.05 -0.86
N ALA A 177 -24.53 -48.36 -0.79
CA ALA A 177 -23.45 -49.07 -0.10
C ALA A 177 -22.13 -48.86 -0.84
N PHE A 178 -21.56 -47.66 -0.71
CA PHE A 178 -20.13 -47.44 -0.92
C PHE A 178 -19.64 -46.73 0.32
N VAL A 179 -18.63 -47.34 0.95
CA VAL A 179 -17.96 -46.86 2.16
C VAL A 179 -17.63 -45.38 1.96
N ALA A 180 -18.37 -44.52 2.65
CA ALA A 180 -17.97 -43.14 2.82
C ALA A 180 -16.69 -43.18 3.66
N SER A 181 -15.53 -43.06 3.02
CA SER A 181 -14.25 -42.71 3.65
C SER A 181 -14.32 -41.26 4.13
N LYS A 182 -15.30 -40.96 4.97
CA LYS A 182 -15.45 -39.70 5.67
C LYS A 182 -14.91 -39.97 7.08
N THR A 183 -13.92 -39.18 7.48
CA THR A 183 -13.13 -39.22 8.73
C THR A 183 -11.78 -39.92 8.60
N TRP A 184 -10.76 -39.34 9.25
CA TRP A 184 -9.38 -39.80 9.47
C TRP A 184 -8.23 -39.23 8.61
N VAL A 185 -8.29 -37.96 8.18
CA VAL A 185 -7.06 -37.20 7.86
C VAL A 185 -7.09 -35.88 8.63
N GLN A 186 -6.18 -35.73 9.59
CA GLN A 186 -5.97 -34.46 10.29
C GLN A 186 -5.11 -33.57 9.38
N GLU A 187 -5.75 -32.68 8.64
CA GLU A 187 -5.06 -31.67 7.83
C GLU A 187 -4.31 -30.72 8.79
N SER A 188 -2.98 -30.86 8.83
CA SER A 188 -2.13 -29.94 9.58
C SER A 188 -2.08 -28.61 8.81
N PRO A 189 -2.25 -27.45 9.47
CA PRO A 189 -2.19 -26.17 8.79
C PRO A 189 -0.75 -25.85 8.37
N ASP A 190 -0.61 -25.03 7.34
CA ASP A 190 0.69 -24.45 6.97
C ASP A 190 1.18 -23.53 8.10
N LEU A 191 2.49 -23.32 8.21
CA LEU A 191 3.10 -22.56 9.29
C LEU A 191 3.92 -21.39 8.76
N LEU A 192 3.76 -20.23 9.37
CA LEU A 192 4.68 -19.11 9.28
C LEU A 192 5.53 -19.07 10.55
N ILE A 193 6.85 -19.21 10.41
CA ILE A 193 7.80 -19.20 11.53
C ILE A 193 8.71 -17.98 11.40
N PRO A 194 8.65 -17.02 12.35
CA PRO A 194 9.65 -15.97 12.44
C PRO A 194 10.97 -16.56 12.95
N VAL A 195 12.06 -16.26 12.27
CA VAL A 195 13.41 -16.70 12.61
C VAL A 195 14.16 -15.56 13.28
N LEU A 196 14.67 -15.85 14.47
CA LEU A 196 15.24 -14.89 15.39
C LEU A 196 16.76 -15.03 15.47
N LYS A 197 17.44 -13.91 15.68
CA LYS A 197 18.87 -13.86 16.01
C LYS A 197 19.07 -13.07 17.29
N THR A 198 20.08 -13.43 18.08
CA THR A 198 20.45 -12.68 19.27
C THR A 198 21.15 -11.37 18.89
N ARG A 199 20.83 -10.29 19.61
CA ARG A 199 21.45 -8.97 19.46
C ARG A 199 21.85 -8.40 20.81
N LYS A 200 22.64 -7.32 20.78
CA LYS A 200 22.96 -6.54 21.98
C LYS A 200 21.79 -5.60 22.32
N SER A 201 21.58 -5.38 23.62
CA SER A 201 20.70 -4.31 24.09
C SER A 201 21.30 -2.95 23.76
N SER A 202 20.44 -1.95 23.58
CA SER A 202 20.85 -0.56 23.31
C SER A 202 19.91 0.40 24.01
N VAL A 203 20.36 1.63 24.24
CA VAL A 203 19.53 2.68 24.89
C VAL A 203 18.25 2.95 24.10
N THR A 204 18.32 2.89 22.76
CA THR A 204 17.18 3.19 21.88
C THR A 204 16.24 2.00 21.66
N HIS A 205 16.72 0.78 21.94
CA HIS A 205 15.95 -0.47 21.86
C HIS A 205 16.31 -1.38 23.04
N PRO A 206 15.91 -0.97 24.26
CA PRO A 206 16.20 -1.73 25.46
C PRO A 206 15.45 -3.07 25.44
N CYS A 207 16.02 -4.08 26.09
CA CYS A 207 15.31 -5.32 26.38
C CYS A 207 15.78 -5.85 27.74
N GLU A 208 14.90 -6.59 28.42
CA GLU A 208 15.22 -7.30 29.65
C GLU A 208 15.74 -8.70 29.27
N GLY A 209 17.05 -8.94 29.45
CA GLY A 209 17.68 -10.23 29.17
C GLY A 209 18.25 -10.36 27.75
N VAL A 210 18.02 -11.51 27.10
CA VAL A 210 18.59 -11.81 25.78
C VAL A 210 17.77 -11.11 24.70
N CYS A 211 18.31 -10.03 24.13
CA CYS A 211 17.62 -9.35 23.02
C CYS A 211 17.64 -10.22 21.78
N GLN A 212 16.48 -10.35 21.15
CA GLN A 212 16.30 -11.05 19.89
C GLN A 212 15.70 -10.09 18.85
N GLU A 213 16.04 -10.33 17.59
CA GLU A 213 15.42 -9.67 16.44
C GLU A 213 15.01 -10.70 15.40
N ILE A 214 13.90 -10.45 14.72
CA ILE A 214 13.41 -11.24 13.60
C ILE A 214 14.23 -10.84 12.37
N VAL A 215 14.98 -11.80 11.84
CA VAL A 215 15.85 -11.63 10.67
C VAL A 215 15.25 -12.25 9.42
N GLN A 216 14.34 -13.22 9.57
CA GLN A 216 13.68 -13.88 8.45
C GLN A 216 12.27 -14.33 8.84
N LEU A 217 11.40 -14.46 7.84
CA LEU A 217 10.14 -15.17 7.92
C LEU A 217 10.21 -16.40 7.02
N ARG A 218 9.99 -17.59 7.58
CA ARG A 218 9.99 -18.86 6.83
C ARG A 218 8.59 -19.44 6.76
N LEU A 219 8.15 -19.75 5.56
CA LEU A 219 6.87 -20.40 5.26
C LEU A 219 7.09 -21.90 5.09
N TYR A 220 6.33 -22.67 5.84
CA TYR A 220 6.37 -24.12 5.83
C TYR A 220 5.00 -24.66 5.45
N GLN A 221 4.93 -25.45 4.38
CA GLN A 221 3.72 -26.13 3.97
C GLN A 221 3.61 -27.48 4.68
N ALA A 222 2.43 -27.81 5.19
CA ALA A 222 2.21 -29.13 5.77
C ALA A 222 2.18 -30.20 4.67
N VAL A 223 2.92 -31.28 4.88
CA VAL A 223 2.99 -32.42 3.96
C VAL A 223 2.13 -33.55 4.50
N GLN A 224 1.17 -34.01 3.70
CA GLN A 224 0.38 -35.19 4.02
C GLN A 224 1.16 -36.44 3.59
N MET A 225 1.51 -37.28 4.55
CA MET A 225 2.16 -38.56 4.27
C MET A 225 1.10 -39.65 4.14
N PRO A 226 1.18 -40.53 3.12
CA PRO A 226 0.27 -41.65 3.02
C PRO A 226 0.38 -42.53 4.27
N TYR A 227 -0.75 -42.95 4.81
CA TYR A 227 -0.89 -43.77 6.04
C TYR A 227 -0.61 -43.06 7.38
N GLN A 228 -0.59 -41.72 7.43
CA GLN A 228 -0.55 -40.99 8.71
C GLN A 228 -1.78 -41.32 9.56
N ARG A 229 -1.54 -41.91 10.74
CA ARG A 229 -2.60 -42.14 11.73
C ARG A 229 -2.96 -40.80 12.40
N PRO A 230 -4.22 -40.60 12.79
CA PRO A 230 -4.60 -39.48 13.65
C PRO A 230 -3.70 -39.43 14.89
N GLY A 231 -3.15 -38.24 15.21
CA GLY A 231 -2.22 -38.04 16.33
C GLY A 231 -0.75 -38.36 16.05
N THR A 232 -0.35 -38.59 14.79
CA THR A 232 1.06 -38.72 14.40
C THR A 232 1.71 -37.37 14.12
N THR A 233 3.05 -37.32 14.18
CA THR A 233 3.84 -36.10 13.97
C THR A 233 3.57 -35.48 12.60
N SER A 234 3.26 -34.18 12.60
CA SER A 234 3.10 -33.39 11.38
C SER A 234 4.46 -33.12 10.74
N TYR A 235 4.51 -33.25 9.42
CA TYR A 235 5.69 -32.99 8.62
C TYR A 235 5.48 -31.73 7.78
N TYR A 236 6.57 -31.01 7.58
CA TYR A 236 6.56 -29.71 6.94
C TYR A 236 7.68 -29.60 5.91
N ARG A 237 7.40 -28.88 4.82
CA ARG A 237 8.39 -28.52 3.81
C ARG A 237 8.52 -27.02 3.74
N LEU A 238 9.75 -26.50 3.78
CA LEU A 238 10.02 -25.08 3.55
C LEU A 238 9.66 -24.72 2.11
N THR A 239 8.71 -23.80 1.92
CA THR A 239 8.27 -23.33 0.60
C THR A 239 8.79 -21.95 0.26
N GLN A 240 8.95 -21.08 1.27
CA GLN A 240 9.51 -19.75 1.06
C GLN A 240 10.30 -19.27 2.28
N GLN A 241 11.32 -18.46 2.01
CA GLN A 241 11.99 -17.63 2.98
C GLN A 241 11.94 -16.18 2.52
N LEU A 242 11.63 -15.27 3.44
CA LEU A 242 11.70 -13.83 3.25
C LEU A 242 12.69 -13.27 4.27
N ASP A 243 13.83 -12.78 3.80
CA ASP A 243 14.77 -12.07 4.66
C ASP A 243 14.18 -10.69 5.02
N THR A 244 14.24 -10.31 6.30
CA THR A 244 13.64 -9.07 6.79
C THR A 244 14.70 -8.21 7.45
N GLN A 245 14.83 -6.97 6.97
CA GLN A 245 15.60 -5.91 7.61
C GLN A 245 14.63 -4.81 7.98
N GLY A 246 14.73 -4.25 9.18
CA GLY A 246 13.83 -3.16 9.55
C GLY A 246 14.18 -1.85 8.84
N PRO A 247 13.24 -0.89 8.87
CA PRO A 247 13.43 0.41 8.25
C PRO A 247 14.69 1.11 8.73
N ALA A 248 15.25 1.97 7.89
CA ALA A 248 16.40 2.79 8.26
C ALA A 248 16.07 3.71 9.45
N GLU A 249 17.04 3.94 10.32
CA GLU A 249 16.89 4.87 11.44
C GLU A 249 16.46 6.27 10.98
N SER A 250 17.08 6.77 9.91
CA SER A 250 16.73 8.03 9.26
C SER A 250 15.26 8.10 8.85
N PHE A 251 14.70 7.00 8.33
CA PHE A 251 13.29 6.91 8.01
C PHE A 251 12.44 7.09 9.27
N VAL A 252 12.72 6.36 10.35
CA VAL A 252 11.89 6.39 11.58
C VAL A 252 11.90 7.77 12.25
N ILE A 253 13.05 8.44 12.31
CA ILE A 253 13.15 9.72 13.03
C ILE A 253 12.75 10.95 12.18
N ALA A 254 12.67 10.84 10.85
CA ALA A 254 12.44 11.98 9.97
C ALA A 254 11.15 12.77 10.29
N SER A 255 10.12 12.13 10.87
CA SER A 255 8.86 12.82 11.22
C SER A 255 8.94 13.57 12.57
N LEU A 256 9.94 13.28 13.40
CA LEU A 256 10.07 13.79 14.76
C LEU A 256 11.08 14.93 14.87
N ILE A 257 11.94 15.06 13.86
CA ILE A 257 12.87 16.17 13.72
C ILE A 257 12.04 17.38 13.25
N GLY A 258 11.56 18.16 14.20
CA GLY A 258 11.23 19.57 13.93
C GLY A 258 12.47 20.29 13.42
N THR A 259 12.28 21.46 12.79
CA THR A 259 13.31 22.30 12.15
C THR A 259 14.50 22.71 13.06
N GLU A 260 14.51 22.33 14.34
CA GLU A 260 15.52 22.72 15.32
C GLU A 260 16.39 21.56 15.86
N SER A 261 16.13 20.30 15.44
CA SER A 261 16.85 19.13 15.95
C SER A 261 17.99 18.71 15.02
N ASN A 262 19.25 18.88 15.46
CA ASN A 262 20.47 18.41 14.78
C ASN A 262 20.65 16.87 14.81
N GLN A 263 19.58 16.09 15.07
CA GLN A 263 19.66 14.63 15.05
C GLN A 263 19.73 14.11 13.62
N GLN A 264 20.93 14.00 13.06
CA GLN A 264 21.16 13.30 11.80
C GLN A 264 20.92 11.80 11.98
N GLY A 265 19.90 11.27 11.31
CA GLY A 265 19.60 9.84 11.34
C GLY A 265 20.62 9.02 10.57
N SER A 266 20.93 7.81 11.06
CA SER A 266 21.75 6.85 10.34
C SER A 266 20.94 6.09 9.28
N ASN A 267 21.61 5.49 8.30
CA ASN A 267 21.01 4.51 7.40
C ASN A 267 21.10 3.07 7.95
N LYS A 268 21.39 2.92 9.24
CA LYS A 268 21.40 1.61 9.89
C LYS A 268 19.98 1.07 9.99
N PRO A 269 19.74 -0.18 9.58
CA PRO A 269 18.43 -0.81 9.75
C PRO A 269 18.15 -0.99 11.23
N LEU A 270 16.91 -0.74 11.62
CA LEU A 270 16.44 -0.93 12.98
C LEU A 270 15.94 -2.37 13.20
N PRO A 271 16.05 -2.93 14.42
CA PRO A 271 15.65 -4.30 14.68
C PRO A 271 14.12 -4.47 14.62
N LEU A 272 13.64 -5.52 13.96
CA LEU A 272 12.24 -5.94 14.06
C LEU A 272 12.12 -7.03 15.13
N THR A 273 11.13 -6.97 16.02
CA THR A 273 11.12 -7.83 17.22
C THR A 273 9.84 -8.62 17.39
N ARG A 274 8.75 -8.21 16.73
CA ARG A 274 7.43 -8.78 16.95
C ARG A 274 6.70 -8.94 15.63
N LEU A 275 6.08 -10.10 15.43
CA LEU A 275 5.19 -10.38 14.32
C LEU A 275 3.78 -10.60 14.88
N THR A 276 2.80 -9.85 14.40
CA THR A 276 1.40 -9.97 14.82
C THR A 276 0.47 -10.03 13.62
N PRO A 277 -0.43 -11.03 13.53
CA PRO A 277 -1.47 -11.03 12.51
C PRO A 277 -2.47 -9.90 12.78
N PHE A 278 -2.93 -9.23 11.72
CA PHE A 278 -4.06 -8.32 11.82
C PHE A 278 -5.35 -9.11 12.08
N LYS A 279 -6.27 -8.49 12.82
CA LYS A 279 -7.57 -9.09 13.20
C LYS A 279 -8.70 -8.10 12.90
N GLY A 280 -9.92 -8.60 12.80
CA GLY A 280 -11.11 -7.77 12.57
C GLY A 280 -11.40 -7.58 11.08
N LYS A 281 -11.83 -6.37 10.69
CA LYS A 281 -12.12 -6.03 9.31
C LYS A 281 -10.81 -5.79 8.54
N ILE A 282 -10.30 -6.85 7.92
CA ILE A 282 -9.10 -6.81 7.07
C ILE A 282 -9.47 -7.16 5.62
N PRO A 283 -8.65 -6.79 4.62
CA PRO A 283 -8.90 -7.18 3.24
C PRO A 283 -8.95 -8.70 3.09
N GLN A 284 -9.92 -9.21 2.32
CA GLN A 284 -10.15 -10.65 2.18
C GLN A 284 -9.09 -11.36 1.35
N MET A 285 -8.33 -10.62 0.55
CA MET A 285 -7.27 -11.16 -0.30
C MET A 285 -6.05 -11.50 0.55
N GLY A 286 -5.98 -12.73 1.06
CA GLY A 286 -4.83 -13.27 1.79
C GLY A 286 -4.81 -12.91 3.28
N LEU A 287 -3.65 -13.09 3.91
CA LEU A 287 -3.44 -12.80 5.32
C LEU A 287 -2.44 -11.66 5.49
N TRP A 288 -2.66 -10.84 6.50
CA TRP A 288 -1.86 -9.64 6.75
C TRP A 288 -1.22 -9.72 8.13
N PHE A 289 0.05 -9.35 8.20
CA PHE A 289 0.82 -9.30 9.44
C PHE A 289 1.53 -7.96 9.58
N ASN A 290 1.66 -7.51 10.82
CA ASN A 290 2.50 -6.40 11.21
C ASN A 290 3.80 -6.96 11.81
N LEU A 291 4.93 -6.70 11.15
CA LEU A 291 6.26 -7.02 11.64
C LEU A 291 6.89 -5.73 12.17
N ASN A 292 7.02 -5.59 13.49
CA ASN A 292 7.28 -4.30 14.11
C ASN A 292 8.25 -4.34 15.29
N SER A 293 8.65 -3.14 15.69
CA SER A 293 9.32 -2.86 16.96
C SER A 293 9.00 -1.43 17.41
N GLU A 294 9.57 -1.05 18.54
CA GLU A 294 9.39 0.25 19.18
C GLU A 294 10.76 0.83 19.50
N ARG A 295 10.90 2.13 19.28
CA ARG A 295 12.11 2.88 19.60
C ARG A 295 11.83 3.89 20.70
N VAL A 296 12.69 3.92 21.70
CA VAL A 296 12.65 4.96 22.75
C VAL A 296 13.44 6.18 22.28
N MET A 297 12.80 7.36 22.39
CA MET A 297 13.37 8.66 22.05
C MET A 297 12.99 9.70 23.11
N GLY A 298 13.89 9.93 24.06
CA GLY A 298 13.59 10.78 25.22
C GLY A 298 12.47 10.15 26.06
N ASP A 299 11.37 10.86 26.21
CA ASP A 299 10.14 10.42 26.86
C ASP A 299 9.13 9.74 25.90
N LYS A 300 9.41 9.73 24.60
CA LYS A 300 8.52 9.19 23.56
C LYS A 300 8.90 7.78 23.13
N ILE A 301 7.88 7.00 22.79
CA ILE A 301 8.03 5.68 22.17
C ILE A 301 7.46 5.77 20.75
N VAL A 302 8.28 5.40 19.77
CA VAL A 302 7.96 5.52 18.35
C VAL A 302 7.89 4.11 17.76
N PRO A 303 6.70 3.58 17.49
CA PRO A 303 6.56 2.31 16.81
C PRO A 303 6.86 2.46 15.32
N TYR A 304 7.47 1.41 14.77
CA TYR A 304 7.81 1.30 13.35
C TYR A 304 7.80 -0.16 12.92
N GLY A 305 7.74 -0.40 11.62
CA GLY A 305 7.76 -1.76 11.12
C GLY A 305 7.47 -1.89 9.64
N GLN A 306 7.02 -3.07 9.28
CA GLN A 306 6.69 -3.50 7.94
C GLN A 306 5.34 -4.23 7.93
N ILE A 307 4.58 -4.01 6.86
CA ILE A 307 3.37 -4.77 6.57
C ILE A 307 3.76 -5.95 5.70
N ILE A 308 3.43 -7.16 6.16
CA ILE A 308 3.69 -8.40 5.43
C ILE A 308 2.35 -8.96 4.96
N HIS A 309 2.31 -9.39 3.70
CA HIS A 309 1.17 -10.07 3.11
C HIS A 309 1.54 -11.50 2.76
N TYR A 310 0.59 -12.41 3.02
CA TYR A 310 0.65 -13.79 2.60
C TYR A 310 -0.47 -14.06 1.59
N ASN A 311 -0.09 -14.48 0.39
CA ASN A 311 -0.99 -14.99 -0.63
C ASN A 311 -1.11 -16.51 -0.52
N PRO A 312 -2.23 -17.04 0.01
CA PRO A 312 -2.42 -18.48 0.18
C PRO A 312 -2.58 -19.25 -1.14
N ASN A 313 -2.96 -18.60 -2.25
CA ASN A 313 -3.10 -19.29 -3.55
C ASN A 313 -1.76 -19.70 -4.15
N HIS A 314 -0.71 -18.94 -3.84
CA HIS A 314 0.64 -19.15 -4.39
C HIS A 314 1.66 -19.48 -3.31
N HIS A 315 1.23 -19.67 -2.06
CA HIS A 315 2.10 -19.86 -0.90
C HIS A 315 3.22 -18.80 -0.87
N HIS A 316 2.84 -17.53 -1.10
CA HIS A 316 3.81 -16.45 -1.30
C HIS A 316 3.73 -15.38 -0.21
N LEU A 317 4.86 -15.04 0.40
CA LEU A 317 5.05 -13.94 1.34
C LEU A 317 5.66 -12.73 0.64
N SER A 318 5.16 -11.53 0.93
CA SER A 318 5.72 -10.27 0.44
C SER A 318 5.76 -9.21 1.53
N MET A 319 6.81 -8.39 1.53
CA MET A 319 6.84 -7.11 2.25
C MET A 319 6.13 -6.06 1.41
N MET A 320 5.11 -5.42 1.97
CA MET A 320 4.19 -4.54 1.26
C MET A 320 4.47 -3.06 1.47
N LEU A 321 4.86 -2.69 2.70
CA LEU A 321 5.03 -1.30 3.11
C LEU A 321 5.90 -1.21 4.35
N GLU A 322 6.83 -0.26 4.37
CA GLU A 322 7.48 0.20 5.61
C GLU A 322 6.66 1.34 6.24
N TRP A 323 6.55 1.33 7.56
CA TRP A 323 5.73 2.31 8.27
C TRP A 323 6.37 2.76 9.59
N LYS A 324 5.92 3.93 10.06
CA LYS A 324 6.27 4.54 11.34
C LYS A 324 5.08 5.35 11.86
N SER A 325 4.98 5.54 13.16
CA SER A 325 3.97 6.40 13.76
C SER A 325 4.59 7.33 14.80
N ALA A 326 4.55 8.64 14.52
CA ALA A 326 4.93 9.66 15.51
C ALA A 326 3.89 9.78 16.65
N ALA A 327 2.66 9.31 16.43
CA ALA A 327 1.57 9.31 17.40
C ALA A 327 1.65 8.14 18.41
N GLY A 328 2.63 7.24 18.26
CA GLY A 328 2.77 6.08 19.14
C GLY A 328 1.79 4.94 18.82
N GLN A 329 1.05 5.02 17.72
CA GLN A 329 0.01 4.07 17.36
C GLN A 329 0.48 3.02 16.35
N GLN A 330 -0.09 1.82 16.43
CA GLN A 330 0.11 0.77 15.43
C GLN A 330 -0.80 1.02 14.22
N PRO A 331 -0.42 0.57 13.00
CA PRO A 331 -1.30 0.62 11.85
C PRO A 331 -2.58 -0.16 12.11
N ILE A 332 -3.69 0.30 11.54
CA ILE A 332 -4.98 -0.39 11.64
C ILE A 332 -5.63 -0.52 10.27
N TRP A 333 -6.44 -1.56 10.11
CA TRP A 333 -7.33 -1.69 8.95
C TRP A 333 -8.69 -1.12 9.29
N GLN A 334 -9.13 -0.13 8.52
CA GLN A 334 -10.39 0.56 8.72
C GLN A 334 -10.95 1.06 7.39
N GLU A 335 -12.26 0.94 7.20
CA GLU A 335 -12.95 1.55 6.06
C GLU A 335 -13.05 3.08 6.26
N VAL A 336 -12.34 3.83 5.41
CA VAL A 336 -12.29 5.29 5.38
C VAL A 336 -12.90 5.85 4.09
N THR A 337 -12.72 5.20 2.92
CA THR A 337 -13.20 5.74 1.63
C THR A 337 -14.60 5.28 1.21
N GLY A 338 -15.33 4.58 2.09
CA GLY A 338 -16.68 4.09 1.82
C GLY A 338 -16.76 3.04 0.69
N GLY A 339 -15.60 2.51 0.27
CA GLY A 339 -15.47 1.49 -0.76
C GLY A 339 -15.79 0.06 -0.31
N LYS A 340 -16.25 -0.13 0.95
CA LYS A 340 -16.49 -1.42 1.64
C LYS A 340 -15.25 -2.23 1.98
N ASP A 341 -14.18 -2.09 1.21
CA ASP A 341 -12.89 -2.67 1.53
C ASP A 341 -12.15 -1.79 2.55
N PRO A 342 -11.60 -2.38 3.63
CA PRO A 342 -10.86 -1.62 4.62
C PRO A 342 -9.50 -1.16 4.05
N GLU A 343 -9.12 0.08 4.36
CA GLU A 343 -7.81 0.65 4.06
C GLU A 343 -6.86 0.52 5.24
N LEU A 344 -5.56 0.52 4.96
CA LEU A 344 -4.54 0.58 6.00
C LEU A 344 -4.32 2.04 6.39
N LEU A 345 -4.66 2.36 7.64
CA LEU A 345 -4.48 3.67 8.24
C LEU A 345 -3.23 3.68 9.12
N ILE A 346 -2.35 4.64 8.88
CA ILE A 346 -1.17 4.92 9.72
C ILE A 346 -1.29 6.34 10.25
N GLU A 347 -1.43 6.47 11.57
CA GLU A 347 -1.47 7.76 12.24
C GLU A 347 -0.05 8.29 12.51
N GLN A 348 0.21 9.52 12.12
CA GLN A 348 1.48 10.23 12.30
C GLN A 348 1.28 11.61 12.94
N THR A 349 0.12 11.84 13.57
CA THR A 349 -0.24 13.08 14.27
C THR A 349 0.83 13.51 15.27
N ILE A 350 1.15 14.82 15.29
CA ILE A 350 2.05 15.43 16.27
C ILE A 350 1.37 16.65 16.87
N GLY A 351 1.06 16.60 18.16
CA GLY A 351 0.33 17.67 18.83
C GLY A 351 -1.08 17.83 18.23
N LEU A 352 -1.43 19.06 17.84
CA LEU A 352 -2.72 19.35 17.20
C LEU A 352 -2.72 19.16 15.68
N GLU A 353 -1.58 18.82 15.06
CA GLU A 353 -1.48 18.67 13.61
C GLU A 353 -1.85 17.23 13.20
N PRO A 354 -3.06 16.98 12.65
CA PRO A 354 -3.42 15.64 12.20
C PRO A 354 -2.64 15.26 10.96
N GLN A 355 -2.04 14.07 10.98
CA GLN A 355 -1.35 13.52 9.83
C GLN A 355 -1.67 12.03 9.73
N PHE A 356 -2.40 11.66 8.68
CA PHE A 356 -2.78 10.26 8.43
C PHE A 356 -2.37 9.84 7.04
N SER A 357 -1.71 8.69 6.94
CA SER A 357 -1.44 8.03 5.67
C SER A 357 -2.42 6.88 5.48
N ILE A 358 -3.17 6.92 4.37
CA ILE A 358 -4.20 5.95 4.04
C ILE A 358 -3.75 5.18 2.80
N TYR A 359 -3.68 3.86 2.90
CA TYR A 359 -3.27 2.98 1.80
C TYR A 359 -4.40 2.05 1.39
N GLN A 360 -4.67 2.03 0.10
CA GLN A 360 -5.65 1.14 -0.52
C GLN A 360 -4.97 -0.10 -1.08
N VAL A 361 -5.65 -1.24 -0.97
CA VAL A 361 -5.24 -2.45 -1.69
C VAL A 361 -5.65 -2.29 -3.15
N GLN A 362 -4.67 -2.31 -4.04
CA GLN A 362 -4.91 -2.19 -5.48
C GLN A 362 -4.35 -3.40 -6.23
N PRO A 363 -4.98 -3.82 -7.34
CA PRO A 363 -4.43 -4.88 -8.19
C PRO A 363 -3.05 -4.51 -8.73
N PHE A 364 -2.13 -5.47 -8.72
CA PHE A 364 -0.78 -5.32 -9.25
C PHE A 364 -0.43 -6.47 -10.19
N LYS A 365 0.35 -6.20 -11.24
CA LYS A 365 0.72 -7.19 -12.26
C LYS A 365 1.91 -8.05 -11.80
N PHE A 366 1.71 -8.79 -10.72
CA PHE A 366 2.71 -9.73 -10.20
C PHE A 366 2.00 -10.98 -9.70
N ILE A 367 2.13 -12.10 -10.41
CA ILE A 367 1.31 -13.30 -10.15
C ILE A 367 1.46 -13.83 -8.72
N PRO A 368 2.69 -13.97 -8.14
CA PRO A 368 2.83 -14.48 -6.78
C PRO A 368 2.11 -13.62 -5.74
N ASN A 369 2.01 -12.32 -5.97
CA ASN A 369 1.23 -11.41 -5.15
C ASN A 369 0.56 -10.32 -6.02
N PRO A 370 -0.69 -10.56 -6.47
CA PRO A 370 -1.35 -9.71 -7.47
C PRO A 370 -1.96 -8.44 -6.88
N ILE A 371 -1.40 -7.95 -5.78
CA ILE A 371 -1.83 -6.73 -5.09
C ILE A 371 -0.64 -5.90 -4.63
N GLN A 372 -0.92 -4.61 -4.39
CA GLN A 372 0.01 -3.68 -3.76
C GLN A 372 -0.76 -2.75 -2.82
N LEU A 373 -0.04 -2.12 -1.89
CA LEU A 373 -0.55 -1.01 -1.08
C LEU A 373 -0.18 0.31 -1.75
N THR A 374 -1.18 1.05 -2.20
CA THR A 374 -0.99 2.37 -2.81
C THR A 374 -1.50 3.44 -1.86
N ALA A 375 -0.67 4.43 -1.54
CA ALA A 375 -1.09 5.59 -0.77
C ALA A 375 -2.10 6.43 -1.56
N ILE A 376 -3.13 6.95 -0.90
CA ILE A 376 -3.95 8.01 -1.47
C ILE A 376 -3.11 9.30 -1.43
N SER A 377 -2.56 9.69 -2.58
CA SER A 377 -1.72 10.89 -2.71
C SER A 377 -2.53 12.08 -3.20
N LEU A 378 -2.20 13.28 -2.71
CA LEU A 378 -2.72 14.56 -3.21
C LEU A 378 -1.80 15.22 -4.25
N ASP A 379 -0.64 14.64 -4.52
CA ASP A 379 0.33 15.17 -5.48
C ASP A 379 -0.06 14.85 -6.92
N GLU A 380 -0.76 13.74 -7.12
CA GLU A 380 -1.28 13.34 -8.42
C GLU A 380 -2.60 14.04 -8.72
N VAL A 381 -2.75 14.52 -9.96
CA VAL A 381 -3.96 15.21 -10.43
C VAL A 381 -4.72 14.26 -11.37
N PHE A 382 -5.88 13.79 -10.93
CA PHE A 382 -6.71 12.84 -11.70
C PHE A 382 -7.87 13.49 -12.45
N LEU A 383 -8.11 14.78 -12.21
CA LEU A 383 -9.20 15.55 -12.83
C LEU A 383 -8.68 16.91 -13.30
N ASP A 384 -8.82 17.19 -14.60
CA ASP A 384 -8.44 18.48 -15.17
C ASP A 384 -9.54 19.53 -14.92
N ASN A 385 -9.52 20.11 -13.71
CA ASN A 385 -10.45 21.16 -13.30
C ASN A 385 -9.74 22.14 -12.36
N TYR A 386 -10.02 23.45 -12.51
CA TYR A 386 -9.39 24.49 -11.70
C TYR A 386 -9.71 24.33 -10.21
N ASN A 387 -10.99 24.23 -9.83
CA ASN A 387 -11.42 24.09 -8.44
C ASN A 387 -10.89 22.81 -7.80
N TYR A 388 -10.73 21.74 -8.57
CA TYR A 388 -10.11 20.51 -8.09
C TYR A 388 -8.61 20.70 -7.79
N ARG A 389 -7.84 21.28 -8.73
CA ARG A 389 -6.41 21.59 -8.49
C ARG A 389 -6.24 22.53 -7.30
N GLN A 390 -7.14 23.48 -7.16
CA GLN A 390 -7.19 24.42 -6.05
C GLN A 390 -7.44 23.69 -4.72
N ALA A 391 -8.48 22.83 -4.66
CA ALA A 391 -8.75 22.02 -3.48
C ALA A 391 -7.54 21.15 -3.10
N LEU A 392 -6.87 20.51 -4.07
CA LEU A 392 -5.66 19.74 -3.80
C LEU A 392 -4.50 20.61 -3.28
N ARG A 393 -4.37 21.86 -3.73
CA ARG A 393 -3.34 22.79 -3.23
C ARG A 393 -3.61 23.17 -1.77
N LEU A 394 -4.85 23.55 -1.46
CA LEU A 394 -5.27 23.84 -0.07
C LEU A 394 -5.08 22.61 0.83
N ALA A 395 -5.55 21.44 0.40
CA ALA A 395 -5.39 20.20 1.15
C ALA A 395 -3.93 19.82 1.40
N ARG A 396 -3.02 20.01 0.43
CA ARG A 396 -1.57 19.78 0.61
C ARG A 396 -0.90 20.71 1.59
N SER A 397 -1.41 21.94 1.72
CA SER A 397 -1.00 22.84 2.82
C SER A 397 -1.63 22.43 4.17
N GLY A 398 -2.58 21.49 4.15
CA GLY A 398 -3.32 20.99 5.29
C GLY A 398 -4.62 21.74 5.58
N LEU A 399 -5.02 22.70 4.72
CA LEU A 399 -6.31 23.41 4.83
C LEU A 399 -7.46 22.51 4.36
N TRP A 400 -7.77 21.52 5.18
CA TRP A 400 -8.68 20.43 4.85
C TRP A 400 -10.13 20.86 4.69
N SER A 401 -10.67 21.65 5.64
CA SER A 401 -12.06 22.13 5.57
C SER A 401 -12.28 23.07 4.36
N PRO A 402 -11.44 24.10 4.11
CA PRO A 402 -11.54 24.92 2.90
C PRO A 402 -11.42 24.10 1.61
N ALA A 403 -10.51 23.12 1.56
CA ALA A 403 -10.40 22.23 0.41
C ALA A 403 -11.69 21.41 0.19
N LEU A 404 -12.29 20.91 1.27
CA LEU A 404 -13.52 20.13 1.24
C LEU A 404 -14.70 20.94 0.65
N ASP A 405 -14.79 22.22 1.04
CA ASP A 405 -15.84 23.14 0.58
C ASP A 405 -15.76 23.42 -0.93
N LEU A 406 -14.56 23.36 -1.52
CA LEU A 406 -14.38 23.49 -2.97
C LEU A 406 -14.74 22.21 -3.75
N ILE A 407 -14.37 21.05 -3.23
CA ILE A 407 -14.49 19.78 -3.96
C ILE A 407 -15.88 19.15 -3.87
N LYS A 408 -16.63 19.37 -2.76
CA LYS A 408 -17.99 18.82 -2.58
C LYS A 408 -18.99 19.32 -3.64
N PRO A 409 -19.09 20.63 -3.92
CA PRO A 409 -19.94 21.13 -5.00
C PRO A 409 -19.52 20.62 -6.37
N LEU A 410 -18.21 20.49 -6.60
CA LEU A 410 -17.67 19.98 -7.86
C LEU A 410 -18.12 18.53 -8.13
N LYS A 411 -18.03 17.63 -7.12
CA LYS A 411 -18.55 16.26 -7.23
C LYS A 411 -20.03 16.27 -7.61
N LYS A 412 -20.85 17.08 -6.93
CA LYS A 412 -22.28 17.18 -7.22
C LYS A 412 -22.53 17.59 -8.67
N ASN A 413 -21.82 18.61 -9.17
CA ASN A 413 -21.98 19.09 -10.54
C ASN A 413 -21.57 18.06 -11.60
N ILE A 414 -20.49 17.33 -11.37
CA ILE A 414 -20.02 16.28 -12.30
C ILE A 414 -20.99 15.09 -12.29
N VAL A 415 -21.36 14.59 -11.11
CA VAL A 415 -22.25 13.41 -10.98
C VAL A 415 -23.66 13.70 -11.48
N SER A 416 -24.16 14.93 -11.31
CA SER A 416 -25.47 15.34 -11.84
C SER A 416 -25.47 15.60 -13.36
N GLY A 417 -24.33 15.46 -14.05
CA GLY A 417 -24.26 15.62 -15.51
C GLY A 417 -24.13 17.07 -15.99
N ASN A 418 -23.98 18.05 -15.09
CA ASN A 418 -23.77 19.45 -15.44
C ASN A 418 -22.40 19.70 -16.11
N GLN A 419 -21.47 18.75 -15.99
CA GLN A 419 -20.15 18.78 -16.60
C GLN A 419 -19.84 17.46 -17.31
N SER A 420 -20.51 17.24 -18.44
CA SER A 420 -20.48 15.99 -19.22
C SER A 420 -19.12 15.61 -19.82
N SER A 421 -18.14 16.52 -19.85
CA SER A 421 -16.75 16.23 -20.27
C SER A 421 -15.88 15.64 -19.14
N LEU A 422 -16.30 15.77 -17.89
CA LEU A 422 -15.53 15.33 -16.72
C LEU A 422 -16.08 14.00 -16.18
N LYS A 423 -15.19 13.15 -15.68
CA LYS A 423 -15.55 11.85 -15.09
C LYS A 423 -15.03 11.77 -13.65
N TRP A 424 -15.92 11.41 -12.74
CA TRP A 424 -15.57 11.16 -11.35
C TRP A 424 -15.05 9.73 -11.18
N SER A 425 -13.72 9.58 -11.12
CA SER A 425 -13.07 8.26 -10.97
C SER A 425 -12.95 7.84 -9.50
N SER A 426 -12.59 6.57 -9.26
CA SER A 426 -12.29 6.06 -7.91
C SER A 426 -11.08 6.76 -7.28
N ALA A 427 -10.08 7.16 -8.06
CA ALA A 427 -8.92 7.90 -7.56
C ALA A 427 -9.30 9.32 -7.09
N VAL A 428 -10.15 10.01 -7.85
CA VAL A 428 -10.71 11.32 -7.47
C VAL A 428 -11.56 11.18 -6.20
N GLN A 429 -12.36 10.11 -6.11
CA GLN A 429 -13.14 9.80 -4.91
C GLN A 429 -12.23 9.55 -3.69
N GLY A 430 -11.16 8.76 -3.83
CA GLY A 430 -10.22 8.50 -2.73
C GLY A 430 -9.57 9.77 -2.18
N GLN A 431 -9.20 10.72 -3.06
CA GLN A 431 -8.67 12.02 -2.62
C GLN A 431 -9.73 12.88 -1.90
N LEU A 432 -10.97 12.90 -2.39
CA LEU A 432 -12.08 13.55 -1.67
C LEU A 432 -12.24 12.95 -0.27
N ASP A 433 -12.21 11.62 -0.15
CA ASP A 433 -12.42 10.93 1.11
C ASP A 433 -11.26 11.16 2.09
N LEU A 434 -10.03 11.24 1.59
CA LEU A 434 -8.86 11.65 2.39
C LEU A 434 -9.01 13.08 2.93
N ILE A 435 -9.47 14.01 2.07
CA ILE A 435 -9.73 15.41 2.47
C ILE A 435 -10.86 15.45 3.50
N GLU A 436 -11.95 14.74 3.27
CA GLU A 436 -13.09 14.69 4.19
C GLU A 436 -12.72 14.08 5.55
N PHE A 437 -11.91 13.03 5.56
CA PHE A 437 -11.41 12.40 6.77
C PHE A 437 -10.61 13.40 7.63
N HIS A 438 -9.65 14.10 7.03
CA HIS A 438 -8.85 15.09 7.76
C HIS A 438 -9.67 16.31 8.17
N ALA A 439 -10.55 16.81 7.30
CA ALA A 439 -11.42 17.95 7.59
C ALA A 439 -12.35 17.67 8.78
N LYS A 440 -12.86 16.43 8.90
CA LYS A 440 -13.66 16.02 10.06
C LYS A 440 -12.87 16.15 11.36
N ILE A 441 -11.58 15.77 11.36
CA ILE A 441 -10.70 15.82 12.53
C ILE A 441 -10.36 17.27 12.88
N THR A 442 -9.87 18.07 11.92
CA THR A 442 -9.52 19.47 12.18
C THR A 442 -10.72 20.30 12.58
N LYS A 443 -11.88 20.07 11.96
CA LYS A 443 -13.12 20.76 12.33
C LYS A 443 -13.54 20.40 13.76
N ALA A 444 -13.45 19.13 14.15
CA ALA A 444 -13.75 18.71 15.52
C ALA A 444 -12.79 19.33 16.53
N GLN A 445 -11.50 19.44 16.19
CA GLN A 445 -10.51 20.15 17.00
C GLN A 445 -10.86 21.64 17.13
N ALA A 446 -11.16 22.32 16.03
CA ALA A 446 -11.44 23.77 16.06
C ALA A 446 -12.68 24.15 16.89
N ILE A 447 -13.71 23.30 16.93
CA ILE A 447 -14.94 23.55 17.71
C ILE A 447 -14.90 22.98 19.14
N ALA A 448 -13.81 22.31 19.51
CA ALA A 448 -13.68 21.74 20.84
C ALA A 448 -13.58 22.84 21.91
N ALA A 449 -13.97 22.50 23.15
CA ALA A 449 -13.71 23.35 24.30
C ALA A 449 -12.22 23.23 24.68
N TRP A 450 -11.45 24.30 24.47
CA TRP A 450 -10.02 24.35 24.75
C TRP A 450 -9.73 24.88 26.14
N ALA A 451 -8.62 24.43 26.73
CA ALA A 451 -8.17 24.88 28.05
C ALA A 451 -7.56 26.30 28.03
N SER A 452 -7.19 26.81 26.85
CA SER A 452 -6.60 28.14 26.68
C SER A 452 -7.02 28.77 25.34
N PRO A 453 -7.13 30.11 25.27
CA PRO A 453 -7.36 30.82 24.01
C PRO A 453 -6.30 30.56 22.94
N SER A 454 -5.02 30.38 23.35
CA SER A 454 -3.91 30.08 22.42
C SER A 454 -4.12 28.78 21.67
N GLN A 455 -4.52 27.71 22.37
CA GLN A 455 -4.85 26.42 21.76
C GLN A 455 -6.06 26.50 20.84
N GLN A 456 -7.09 27.27 21.23
CA GLN A 456 -8.27 27.50 20.39
C GLN A 456 -7.91 28.24 19.10
N VAL A 457 -7.07 29.28 19.19
CA VAL A 457 -6.54 29.98 18.00
C VAL A 457 -5.81 29.00 17.10
N LEU A 458 -4.88 28.20 17.64
CA LEU A 458 -4.13 27.23 16.84
C LEU A 458 -5.04 26.21 16.15
N ALA A 459 -5.99 25.63 16.88
CA ALA A 459 -6.93 24.66 16.30
C ALA A 459 -7.77 25.27 15.16
N SER A 460 -8.23 26.51 15.33
CA SER A 460 -8.96 27.24 14.29
C SER A 460 -8.07 27.54 13.07
N LEU A 461 -6.82 27.96 13.27
CA LEU A 461 -5.87 28.19 12.17
C LEU A 461 -5.52 26.90 11.41
N ILE A 462 -5.40 25.77 12.12
CA ILE A 462 -5.17 24.44 11.51
C ILE A 462 -6.37 24.04 10.61
N ASP A 463 -7.60 24.33 11.04
CA ASP A 463 -8.82 24.05 10.25
C ASP A 463 -9.05 25.06 9.11
N GLY A 464 -8.36 26.21 9.11
CA GLY A 464 -8.56 27.30 8.14
C GLY A 464 -9.69 28.26 8.48
N ARG A 465 -10.06 28.33 9.77
CA ARG A 465 -11.08 29.23 10.35
C ARG A 465 -10.45 30.55 10.77
N TRP A 466 -10.02 31.33 9.80
CA TRP A 466 -9.24 32.55 10.01
C TRP A 466 -10.04 33.61 10.79
N SER A 467 -11.30 33.80 10.44
CA SER A 467 -12.20 34.77 11.08
C SER A 467 -12.47 34.39 12.54
N GLU A 468 -12.81 33.12 12.81
CA GLU A 468 -13.09 32.66 14.16
C GLU A 468 -11.84 32.69 15.05
N ALA A 469 -10.67 32.35 14.50
CA ALA A 469 -9.41 32.52 15.22
C ALA A 469 -9.18 33.98 15.60
N LEU A 470 -9.47 34.92 14.69
CA LEU A 470 -9.25 36.35 14.91
C LEU A 470 -10.20 36.89 15.98
N GLU A 471 -11.44 36.41 16.02
CA GLU A 471 -12.40 36.74 17.06
C GLU A 471 -11.92 36.29 18.45
N VAL A 472 -11.38 35.07 18.57
CA VAL A 472 -10.80 34.58 19.84
C VAL A 472 -9.64 35.46 20.30
N LEU A 473 -8.75 35.86 19.38
CA LEU A 473 -7.64 36.79 19.69
C LEU A 473 -8.18 38.15 20.19
N LYS A 474 -9.14 38.75 19.48
CA LYS A 474 -9.74 40.05 19.83
C LYS A 474 -10.42 40.01 21.20
N ASN A 475 -11.03 38.88 21.56
CA ASN A 475 -11.73 38.68 22.82
C ASN A 475 -10.83 38.21 23.99
N SER A 476 -9.53 38.02 23.77
CA SER A 476 -8.59 37.49 24.77
C SER A 476 -7.40 38.44 25.03
N PRO A 477 -7.63 39.68 25.52
CA PRO A 477 -6.58 40.69 25.66
C PRO A 477 -5.45 40.31 26.63
N GLY A 478 -5.62 39.31 27.48
CA GLY A 478 -4.58 38.83 28.41
C GLY A 478 -3.67 37.72 27.86
N ASN A 479 -3.97 37.14 26.69
CA ASN A 479 -3.26 35.96 26.15
C ASN A 479 -2.40 36.28 24.92
N GLN A 480 -2.21 37.56 24.61
CA GLN A 480 -1.55 38.01 23.39
C GLN A 480 -0.10 37.51 23.29
N GLN A 481 0.66 37.59 24.38
CA GLN A 481 2.04 37.11 24.40
C GLN A 481 2.14 35.58 24.23
N GLU A 482 1.19 34.84 24.79
CA GLU A 482 1.09 33.40 24.60
C GLU A 482 0.80 33.04 23.14
N ILE A 483 -0.11 33.78 22.50
CA ILE A 483 -0.45 33.62 21.09
C ILE A 483 0.74 34.01 20.20
N ALA A 484 1.46 35.10 20.49
CA ALA A 484 2.66 35.50 19.76
C ALA A 484 3.76 34.41 19.84
N ASN A 485 3.98 33.82 21.02
CA ASN A 485 4.91 32.70 21.20
C ASN A 485 4.46 31.44 20.45
N LEU A 486 3.15 31.18 20.40
CA LEU A 486 2.59 30.08 19.63
C LEU A 486 2.82 30.27 18.12
N LEU A 487 2.59 31.49 17.61
CA LEU A 487 2.85 31.82 16.21
C LEU A 487 4.33 31.67 15.87
N ARG A 488 5.24 32.08 16.76
CA ARG A 488 6.69 31.91 16.55
C ARG A 488 7.12 30.44 16.52
N SER A 489 6.58 29.62 17.42
CA SER A 489 6.94 28.19 17.53
C SER A 489 6.32 27.31 16.43
N ASN A 490 5.16 27.68 15.89
CA ASN A 490 4.46 26.94 14.83
C ASN A 490 4.47 27.64 13.46
N GLY A 491 5.20 28.75 13.36
CA GLY A 491 5.12 29.72 12.27
C GLY A 491 5.27 29.12 10.89
N GLY A 492 6.29 28.28 10.68
CA GLY A 492 6.54 27.67 9.37
C GLY A 492 5.35 26.88 8.78
N ARG A 493 4.61 26.12 9.61
CA ARG A 493 3.46 25.32 9.14
C ARG A 493 2.24 26.21 8.88
N ILE A 494 1.96 27.16 9.78
CA ILE A 494 0.82 28.07 9.63
C ILE A 494 1.05 29.05 8.49
N LYS A 495 2.29 29.54 8.30
CA LYS A 495 2.70 30.39 7.18
C LYS A 495 2.51 29.68 5.84
N ASN A 496 2.83 28.38 5.74
CA ASN A 496 2.55 27.60 4.53
C ASN A 496 1.04 27.53 4.20
N ARG A 497 0.19 27.34 5.22
CA ARG A 497 -1.27 27.35 5.10
C ARG A 497 -1.78 28.73 4.66
N LEU A 498 -1.32 29.78 5.33
CA LEU A 498 -1.67 31.15 5.03
C LEU A 498 -1.30 31.52 3.59
N ASN A 499 -0.09 31.20 3.15
CA ASN A 499 0.35 31.46 1.78
C ASN A 499 -0.52 30.72 0.76
N ALA A 500 -0.89 29.47 1.04
CA ALA A 500 -1.82 28.73 0.19
C ALA A 500 -3.20 29.38 0.14
N ALA A 501 -3.72 29.88 1.27
CA ALA A 501 -5.00 30.58 1.32
C ALA A 501 -4.98 31.94 0.59
N LEU A 502 -3.93 32.74 0.79
CA LEU A 502 -3.75 34.05 0.15
C LEU A 502 -3.62 33.94 -1.38
N LEU A 503 -3.01 32.86 -1.88
CA LEU A 503 -2.98 32.59 -3.31
C LEU A 503 -4.38 32.39 -3.91
N GLU A 504 -5.33 31.92 -3.12
CA GLU A 504 -6.71 31.68 -3.57
C GLU A 504 -7.66 32.86 -3.30
N GLN A 505 -7.45 33.57 -2.20
CA GLN A 505 -8.30 34.65 -1.71
C GLN A 505 -7.42 35.85 -1.29
N PRO A 506 -6.75 36.51 -2.26
CA PRO A 506 -5.80 37.58 -1.95
C PRO A 506 -6.45 38.78 -1.26
N ASP A 507 -7.75 38.98 -1.46
CA ASP A 507 -8.48 40.16 -0.95
C ASP A 507 -9.09 39.92 0.44
N GLN A 508 -8.97 38.72 1.01
CA GLN A 508 -9.58 38.40 2.30
C GLN A 508 -8.84 39.11 3.44
N LEU A 509 -9.54 40.02 4.12
CA LEU A 509 -9.00 40.83 5.22
C LEU A 509 -8.39 39.99 6.35
N ASP A 510 -9.07 38.92 6.77
CA ASP A 510 -8.61 38.08 7.88
C ASP A 510 -7.29 37.38 7.56
N LEU A 511 -7.07 36.97 6.30
CA LEU A 511 -5.79 36.40 5.87
C LEU A 511 -4.67 37.42 5.94
N LYS A 512 -4.90 38.64 5.43
CA LYS A 512 -3.93 39.74 5.53
C LYS A 512 -3.61 40.08 6.98
N THR A 513 -4.63 40.10 7.83
CA THR A 513 -4.48 40.36 9.26
C THR A 513 -3.61 39.29 9.93
N TRP A 514 -3.89 38.00 9.68
CA TRP A 514 -3.08 36.91 10.21
C TRP A 514 -1.66 36.90 9.67
N GLY A 515 -1.46 37.24 8.40
CA GLY A 515 -0.12 37.38 7.83
C GLY A 515 0.70 38.46 8.52
N ALA A 516 0.12 39.64 8.71
CA ALA A 516 0.78 40.72 9.43
C ALA A 516 1.10 40.32 10.88
N LEU A 517 0.16 39.66 11.58
CA LEU A 517 0.40 39.16 12.95
C LEU A 517 1.53 38.12 13.02
N MET A 518 1.60 37.20 12.06
CA MET A 518 2.67 36.19 12.01
C MET A 518 4.03 36.83 11.76
N ILE A 519 4.14 37.70 10.76
CA ILE A 519 5.39 38.42 10.47
C ILE A 519 5.80 39.27 11.68
N ALA A 520 4.87 39.93 12.35
CA ALA A 520 5.20 40.73 13.52
C ALA A 520 5.67 39.86 14.69
N ALA A 521 5.13 38.66 14.88
CA ALA A 521 5.58 37.73 15.92
C ALA A 521 6.96 37.12 15.63
N GLU A 522 7.30 36.89 14.36
CA GLU A 522 8.57 36.31 13.90
C GLU A 522 9.69 37.35 13.77
N GLU A 523 9.41 38.46 13.11
CA GLU A 523 10.39 39.43 12.59
C GLU A 523 10.20 40.85 13.16
N GLY A 524 9.09 41.09 13.86
CA GLY A 524 8.78 42.36 14.50
C GLY A 524 7.81 43.26 13.71
N ARG A 525 7.24 44.25 14.40
CA ARG A 525 6.15 45.09 13.89
C ARG A 525 6.48 45.82 12.58
N ASN A 526 7.71 46.30 12.42
CA ASN A 526 8.09 47.07 11.23
C ASN A 526 8.04 46.21 9.96
N GLU A 527 8.57 44.98 10.02
CA GLU A 527 8.54 44.05 8.89
C GLU A 527 7.10 43.63 8.54
N ALA A 528 6.22 43.52 9.54
CA ALA A 528 4.81 43.25 9.28
C ALA A 528 4.10 44.38 8.52
N ILE A 529 4.47 45.63 8.80
CA ILE A 529 3.94 46.79 8.08
C ILE A 529 4.46 46.77 6.65
N THR A 530 5.75 46.51 6.45
CA THR A 530 6.34 46.36 5.10
C THR A 530 5.68 45.24 4.32
N TRP A 531 5.49 44.06 4.93
CA TRP A 531 4.80 42.94 4.31
C TRP A 531 3.34 43.27 3.96
N LEU A 532 2.64 44.02 4.81
CA LEU A 532 1.26 44.45 4.55
C LEU A 532 1.17 45.43 3.36
N ASP A 533 2.16 46.32 3.23
CA ASP A 533 2.25 47.27 2.12
C ASP A 533 2.53 46.57 0.76
N GLU A 534 3.07 45.34 0.78
CA GLU A 534 3.26 44.51 -0.41
C GLU A 534 2.00 43.73 -0.83
N GLN A 535 0.96 43.66 0.02
CA GLN A 535 -0.25 42.90 -0.29
C GLN A 535 -1.16 43.65 -1.29
N PRO A 536 -1.73 42.96 -2.30
CA PRO A 536 -2.61 43.58 -3.27
C PRO A 536 -3.90 44.09 -2.63
N GLU A 537 -4.43 45.21 -3.12
CA GLU A 537 -5.80 45.69 -2.83
C GLU A 537 -6.14 45.87 -1.33
N THR A 538 -5.19 46.29 -0.49
CA THR A 538 -5.47 46.64 0.91
C THR A 538 -6.00 48.07 1.00
N ASN A 539 -7.32 48.21 1.21
CA ASN A 539 -7.93 49.53 1.35
C ASN A 539 -7.48 50.23 2.66
N GLN A 540 -7.62 51.56 2.73
CA GLN A 540 -7.10 52.35 3.86
C GLN A 540 -7.75 52.02 5.20
N LYS A 541 -9.04 51.66 5.22
CA LYS A 541 -9.78 51.32 6.43
C LYS A 541 -9.28 49.99 7.01
N ASP A 542 -9.18 48.98 6.15
CA ASP A 542 -8.68 47.66 6.48
C ASP A 542 -7.23 47.73 6.98
N ARG A 543 -6.40 48.56 6.33
CA ARG A 543 -5.04 48.85 6.78
C ARG A 543 -5.01 49.42 8.20
N GLN A 544 -5.87 50.40 8.50
CA GLN A 544 -5.94 50.99 9.84
C GLN A 544 -6.37 49.95 10.89
N GLU A 545 -7.33 49.08 10.58
CA GLU A 545 -7.76 48.02 11.49
C GLU A 545 -6.61 47.04 11.81
N ILE A 546 -5.85 46.60 10.81
CA ILE A 546 -4.71 45.70 11.01
C ILE A 546 -3.64 46.37 11.87
N LEU A 547 -3.32 47.64 11.61
CA LEU A 547 -2.32 48.38 12.37
C LEU A 547 -2.72 48.55 13.84
N GLU A 548 -3.98 48.86 14.13
CA GLU A 548 -4.47 48.94 15.50
C GLU A 548 -4.33 47.60 16.23
N LEU A 549 -4.57 46.48 15.54
CA LEU A 549 -4.42 45.17 16.13
C LEU A 549 -2.95 44.82 16.39
N LEU A 550 -2.04 45.14 15.47
CA LEU A 550 -0.59 44.96 15.63
C LEU A 550 -0.02 45.75 16.82
N LEU A 551 -0.55 46.95 17.06
CA LEU A 551 -0.19 47.75 18.24
C LEU A 551 -0.61 47.06 19.53
N LYS A 552 -1.79 46.45 19.54
CA LYS A 552 -2.37 45.84 20.74
C LYS A 552 -1.84 44.44 21.04
N SER A 553 -1.33 43.68 20.07
CA SER A 553 -1.17 42.22 20.21
C SER A 553 0.26 41.68 20.23
N ILE A 554 1.29 42.50 19.92
CA ILE A 554 2.68 42.03 19.72
C ILE A 554 3.70 42.92 20.47
N GLU A 555 3.32 43.40 21.66
CA GLU A 555 4.26 43.91 22.69
C GLU A 555 4.38 42.89 23.83
#